data_AF-A0A2D2DR78-F1
#
_entry.id   AF-A0A2D2DR78-F1
#
_cell.length_a   1.000
_cell.length_b   1.000
_cell.length_c   1.000
_cell.angle_alpha   90.00
_cell.angle_beta   90.00
_cell.angle_gamma   90.00
#
_symmetry.space_group_name_H-M   'P 1'
#
loop_
_entity.id
_entity.type
_entity.pdbx_description
1 polymer ?
#
loop_
_entity_poly.entity_id
_entity_poly.type
_entity_poly.pdbx_seq_one_letter_code
_entity_poly.pdbx_strand_id
1 'polypeptide(L)'
;MAMKIPGKLYFPPKWESLDPSLRVLFQEVQDMLYGAFSYTQPNYEQLSHFVSSPIEKIVVRSSIAEVVQRRAKRSLSMSQEIACFRRSARENVVSPDDTVYEAGLKVRYFLFGKFEHLRMIDLTIAWHDWMLIPRPAGGDPVFNKISTFHDEPDLYSALNIYLILLTSHPYTDGNGRTARLLFNLYFNKAQAEAQHYIPLAELTLATAGQYEEYIGTACEIGDFLPLISFLLNLLKSYANFLKSSKTEKHESELTEVLNLVKQRQAGTFQSGINSSPPYLIAVSNIIEHINEIYVNRGFVDHLLKIALVISRYGSIDFAMTGLADIVDGIEKRSGSISFFVKAYRKEELLLHFRELCTQHRDKVRLRIVITSDEPVVAAKLLAALIPQYTGRDVAETTCPILLHDFNHAGLQAKPE
;
A
#
# COMPACT_ATOMS: atom_id res chain seq x y z
N MET A 1 3.68 -26.49 29.43
CA MET A 1 2.99 -25.53 28.53
C MET A 1 2.36 -24.48 29.40
N ALA A 2 2.65 -23.19 29.18
CA ALA A 2 1.92 -22.12 29.84
C ALA A 2 0.44 -22.15 29.40
N MET A 3 -0.48 -21.91 30.33
CA MET A 3 -1.91 -21.84 30.04
C MET A 3 -2.20 -20.62 29.17
N LYS A 4 -2.86 -20.80 28.02
CA LYS A 4 -3.26 -19.68 27.15
C LYS A 4 -4.54 -19.04 27.67
N ILE A 5 -4.59 -17.72 27.68
CA ILE A 5 -5.76 -16.95 28.11
C ILE A 5 -6.64 -16.67 26.87
N PRO A 6 -7.97 -16.91 26.93
CA PRO A 6 -8.85 -16.54 25.83
C PRO A 6 -8.93 -15.01 25.72
N GLY A 7 -8.54 -14.47 24.56
CA GLY A 7 -8.60 -13.05 24.27
C GLY A 7 -10.05 -12.58 24.04
N LYS A 8 -10.38 -11.43 24.62
CA LYS A 8 -11.68 -10.76 24.43
C LYS A 8 -11.69 -10.02 23.10
N LEU A 9 -12.84 -10.07 22.43
CA LEU A 9 -13.07 -9.37 21.16
C LEU A 9 -13.46 -7.91 21.42
N TYR A 10 -13.13 -7.04 20.46
CA TYR A 10 -13.57 -5.66 20.50
C TYR A 10 -15.01 -5.55 20.00
N PHE A 11 -15.88 -4.94 20.80
CA PHE A 11 -17.22 -4.53 20.42
C PHE A 11 -17.29 -3.00 20.48
N PRO A 12 -17.54 -2.32 19.34
CA PRO A 12 -17.63 -0.86 19.33
C PRO A 12 -18.72 -0.37 20.29
N PRO A 13 -18.41 0.55 21.22
CA PRO A 13 -19.45 1.23 21.97
C PRO A 13 -20.29 2.10 21.03
N LYS A 14 -21.50 2.49 21.45
CA LYS A 14 -22.26 3.50 20.70
C LYS A 14 -21.57 4.85 20.85
N TRP A 15 -21.46 5.65 19.80
CA TRP A 15 -20.84 6.97 19.89
C TRP A 15 -21.38 7.83 21.03
N GLU A 16 -22.69 7.86 21.25
CA GLU A 16 -23.32 8.67 22.31
C GLU A 16 -22.98 8.19 23.72
N SER A 17 -22.54 6.94 23.86
CA SER A 17 -22.14 6.34 25.14
C SER A 17 -20.69 6.60 25.51
N LEU A 18 -19.89 7.18 24.60
CA LEU A 18 -18.51 7.55 24.88
C LEU A 18 -18.42 8.74 25.83
N ASP A 19 -17.37 8.71 26.64
CA ASP A 19 -17.00 9.87 27.47
C ASP A 19 -16.89 11.15 26.60
N PRO A 20 -17.48 12.28 27.04
CA PRO A 20 -17.45 13.52 26.26
C PRO A 20 -16.03 13.98 25.88
N SER A 21 -15.03 13.78 26.74
CA SER A 21 -13.65 14.16 26.43
C SER A 21 -13.05 13.32 25.32
N LEU A 22 -13.40 12.02 25.27
CA LEU A 22 -12.96 11.12 24.21
C LEU A 22 -13.61 11.48 22.86
N ARG A 23 -14.89 11.84 22.86
CA ARG A 23 -15.57 12.34 21.65
C ARG A 23 -14.93 13.61 21.09
N VAL A 24 -14.59 14.54 21.97
CA VAL A 24 -13.84 15.76 21.59
C VAL A 24 -12.48 15.41 21.00
N LEU A 25 -11.75 14.45 21.60
CA LEU A 25 -10.46 14.00 21.09
C LEU A 25 -10.58 13.36 19.69
N PHE A 26 -11.59 12.52 19.44
CA PHE A 26 -11.86 11.97 18.11
C PHE A 26 -12.03 13.06 17.05
N GLN A 27 -12.87 14.06 17.35
CA GLN A 27 -13.13 15.17 16.43
C GLN A 27 -11.87 16.01 16.21
N GLU A 28 -11.14 16.36 17.28
CA GLU A 28 -9.90 17.12 17.20
C GLU A 28 -8.87 16.41 16.30
N VAL A 29 -8.65 15.11 16.51
CA VAL A 29 -7.68 14.33 15.73
C VAL A 29 -8.11 14.19 14.28
N GLN A 30 -9.40 13.98 14.01
CA GLN A 30 -9.93 13.94 12.65
C GLN A 30 -9.69 15.28 11.92
N ASP A 31 -10.04 16.40 12.54
CA ASP A 31 -9.86 17.73 11.95
C ASP A 31 -8.37 18.02 11.70
N MET A 32 -7.51 17.60 12.63
CA MET A 32 -6.05 17.71 12.47
C MET A 32 -5.52 16.89 11.29
N LEU A 33 -6.00 15.65 11.12
CA LEU A 33 -5.63 14.78 10.00
C LEU A 33 -6.12 15.36 8.69
N TYR A 34 -7.38 15.76 8.59
CA TYR A 34 -7.93 16.40 7.38
C TYR A 34 -7.18 17.66 6.99
N GLY A 35 -6.84 18.52 7.97
CA GLY A 35 -5.97 19.67 7.70
C GLY A 35 -4.57 19.27 7.26
N ALA A 36 -4.03 18.18 7.80
CA ALA A 36 -2.70 17.65 7.45
C ALA A 36 -2.67 16.91 6.09
N PHE A 37 -3.80 16.48 5.55
CA PHE A 37 -3.86 15.81 4.24
C PHE A 37 -3.70 16.76 3.05
N SER A 38 -3.71 18.08 3.31
CA SER A 38 -3.23 19.06 2.34
C SER A 38 -1.71 19.01 2.10
N TYR A 39 -0.98 18.32 2.98
CA TYR A 39 0.47 18.11 2.88
C TYR A 39 0.77 16.76 2.21
N THR A 40 1.95 16.66 1.62
CA THR A 40 2.33 15.47 0.85
C THR A 40 2.44 14.21 1.72
N GLN A 41 2.11 13.07 1.14
CA GLN A 41 2.34 11.75 1.73
C GLN A 41 3.83 11.56 2.05
N PRO A 42 4.20 11.23 3.30
CA PRO A 42 5.60 11.04 3.66
C PRO A 42 6.13 9.73 3.10
N ASN A 43 7.39 9.76 2.64
CA ASN A 43 8.12 8.58 2.21
C ASN A 43 8.72 7.83 3.43
N TYR A 44 9.35 6.67 3.18
CA TYR A 44 9.94 5.87 4.27
C TYR A 44 11.10 6.57 4.99
N GLU A 45 11.88 7.41 4.30
CA GLU A 45 12.98 8.15 4.93
C GLU A 45 12.43 9.15 5.94
N GLN A 46 11.43 9.94 5.53
CA GLN A 46 10.72 10.87 6.41
C GLN A 46 10.08 10.13 7.59
N LEU A 47 9.37 9.02 7.33
CA LEU A 47 8.77 8.20 8.39
C LEU A 47 9.80 7.59 9.34
N SER A 48 11.05 7.38 8.90
CA SER A 48 12.11 6.91 9.80
C SER A 48 12.50 7.94 10.87
N HIS A 49 12.17 9.22 10.65
CA HIS A 49 12.32 10.31 11.60
C HIS A 49 11.06 10.57 12.43
N PHE A 50 9.96 9.84 12.17
CA PHE A 50 8.75 9.96 12.95
C PHE A 50 9.01 9.51 14.40
N VAL A 51 8.76 10.41 15.34
CA VAL A 51 8.80 10.13 16.78
C VAL A 51 7.41 10.36 17.33
N SER A 52 6.80 9.29 17.83
CA SER A 52 5.53 9.39 18.57
C SER A 52 5.77 10.21 19.85
N SER A 53 4.87 11.17 20.12
CA SER A 53 4.91 11.94 21.36
C SER A 53 4.79 10.99 22.57
N PRO A 54 5.45 11.27 23.70
CA PRO A 54 5.36 10.41 24.87
C PRO A 54 3.91 10.37 25.38
N ILE A 55 3.28 9.21 25.24
CA ILE A 55 2.04 8.83 25.94
C ILE A 55 2.47 8.20 27.27
N GLU A 56 1.59 8.13 28.27
CA GLU A 56 1.84 7.28 29.44
C GLU A 56 2.32 5.90 28.99
N LYS A 57 3.55 5.57 29.40
CA LYS A 57 4.23 4.38 28.91
C LYS A 57 3.65 3.17 29.63
N ILE A 58 2.94 2.33 28.89
CA ILE A 58 2.66 0.97 29.35
C ILE A 58 3.98 0.18 29.41
N VAL A 59 4.12 -0.65 30.44
CA VAL A 59 5.30 -1.50 30.59
C VAL A 59 5.21 -2.62 29.56
N VAL A 60 6.08 -2.58 28.55
CA VAL A 60 6.13 -3.59 27.49
C VAL A 60 6.75 -4.87 28.03
N ARG A 61 6.03 -5.99 27.90
CA ARG A 61 6.52 -7.33 28.26
C ARG A 61 7.75 -7.69 27.43
N SER A 62 8.72 -8.37 28.05
CA SER A 62 9.98 -8.75 27.38
C SER A 62 9.74 -9.59 26.12
N SER A 63 8.77 -10.49 26.14
CA SER A 63 8.38 -11.30 24.98
C SER A 63 7.93 -10.45 23.78
N ILE A 64 7.17 -9.38 24.04
CA ILE A 64 6.76 -8.42 23.00
C ILE A 64 7.97 -7.64 22.50
N ALA A 65 8.77 -7.10 23.42
CA ALA A 65 9.96 -6.32 23.07
C ALA A 65 10.94 -7.13 22.19
N GLU A 66 11.18 -8.40 22.53
CA GLU A 66 12.04 -9.30 21.74
C GLU A 66 11.49 -9.58 20.34
N VAL A 67 10.18 -9.79 20.21
CA VAL A 67 9.54 -10.02 18.89
C VAL A 67 9.59 -8.75 18.05
N VAL A 68 9.31 -7.59 18.65
CA VAL A 68 9.34 -6.29 17.96
C VAL A 68 10.77 -5.93 17.53
N GLN A 69 11.78 -6.20 18.35
CA GLN A 69 13.20 -6.02 17.98
C GLN A 69 13.62 -6.94 16.83
N ARG A 70 13.13 -8.18 16.80
CA ARG A 70 13.40 -9.16 15.73
C ARG A 70 12.63 -8.87 14.44
N ARG A 71 11.52 -8.13 14.53
CA ARG A 71 10.72 -7.72 13.39
C ARG A 71 11.62 -6.88 12.48
N ALA A 72 11.76 -7.29 11.22
CA ALA A 72 12.57 -6.56 10.28
C ALA A 72 12.14 -5.08 10.27
N LYS A 73 13.09 -4.15 10.51
CA LYS A 73 12.88 -2.69 10.47
C LYS A 73 12.40 -2.17 9.10
N ARG A 74 12.14 -3.06 8.14
CA ARG A 74 11.88 -2.79 6.73
C ARG A 74 10.76 -3.70 6.25
N SER A 75 9.55 -3.43 6.72
CA SER A 75 8.32 -3.95 6.13
C SER A 75 8.04 -3.13 4.87
N LEU A 76 8.03 -3.74 3.68
CA LEU A 76 7.59 -3.09 2.43
C LEU A 76 6.05 -2.90 2.39
N SER A 77 5.41 -2.81 3.56
CA SER A 77 3.95 -2.75 3.70
C SER A 77 3.38 -1.51 3.05
N MET A 78 3.96 -0.34 3.30
CA MET A 78 3.33 0.93 2.91
C MET A 78 3.12 1.04 1.40
N SER A 79 4.12 0.74 0.56
CA SER A 79 3.97 0.86 -0.90
C SER A 79 2.94 -0.12 -1.47
N GLN A 80 2.94 -1.37 -0.98
CA GLN A 80 1.95 -2.38 -1.38
C GLN A 80 0.54 -1.98 -0.91
N GLU A 81 0.44 -1.48 0.31
CA GLU A 81 -0.82 -1.03 0.90
C GLU A 81 -1.35 0.22 0.18
N ILE A 82 -0.51 1.21 -0.15
CA ILE A 82 -0.91 2.40 -0.94
C ILE A 82 -1.46 1.99 -2.30
N ALA A 83 -0.77 1.10 -3.02
CA ALA A 83 -1.24 0.63 -4.32
C ALA A 83 -2.59 -0.09 -4.20
N CYS A 84 -2.74 -0.96 -3.21
CA CYS A 84 -3.99 -1.67 -2.94
C CYS A 84 -5.11 -0.72 -2.51
N PHE A 85 -4.81 0.26 -1.66
CA PHE A 85 -5.73 1.29 -1.19
C PHE A 85 -6.27 2.11 -2.36
N ARG A 86 -5.38 2.69 -3.19
CA ARG A 86 -5.77 3.49 -4.37
C ARG A 86 -6.63 2.70 -5.34
N ARG A 87 -6.29 1.43 -5.59
CA ARG A 87 -7.08 0.56 -6.45
C ARG A 87 -8.45 0.25 -5.84
N SER A 88 -8.49 -0.13 -4.57
CA SER A 88 -9.72 -0.44 -3.85
C SER A 88 -10.68 0.75 -3.77
N ALA A 89 -10.15 1.96 -3.56
CA ALA A 89 -10.91 3.20 -3.57
C ALA A 89 -11.49 3.48 -4.97
N ARG A 90 -10.67 3.35 -6.02
CA ARG A 90 -11.09 3.57 -7.43
C ARG A 90 -12.20 2.62 -7.87
N GLU A 91 -12.10 1.35 -7.46
CA GLU A 91 -13.07 0.30 -7.82
C GLU A 91 -14.29 0.27 -6.88
N ASN A 92 -14.38 1.17 -5.89
CA ASN A 92 -15.46 1.22 -4.89
C ASN A 92 -15.76 -0.16 -4.27
N VAL A 93 -14.70 -0.87 -3.88
CA VAL A 93 -14.80 -2.31 -3.56
C VAL A 93 -15.60 -2.60 -2.30
N VAL A 94 -15.84 -1.60 -1.46
CA VAL A 94 -16.57 -1.75 -0.20
C VAL A 94 -17.92 -1.03 -0.24
N SER A 95 -18.98 -1.78 0.07
CA SER A 95 -20.37 -1.30 0.11
C SER A 95 -20.81 -1.01 1.55
N PRO A 96 -21.72 -0.04 1.78
CA PRO A 96 -22.40 0.14 3.07
C PRO A 96 -23.09 -1.12 3.61
N ASP A 97 -23.56 -1.99 2.72
CA ASP A 97 -24.28 -3.21 3.09
C ASP A 97 -23.37 -4.38 3.47
N ASP A 98 -22.06 -4.27 3.19
CA ASP A 98 -21.09 -5.28 3.57
C ASP A 98 -21.00 -5.36 5.09
N THR A 99 -20.76 -6.55 5.63
CA THR A 99 -20.19 -6.73 6.96
C THR A 99 -18.72 -6.33 6.98
N VAL A 100 -18.15 -6.03 8.16
CA VAL A 100 -16.70 -5.80 8.29
C VAL A 100 -15.87 -6.97 7.73
N TYR A 101 -16.35 -8.20 7.91
CA TYR A 101 -15.72 -9.39 7.32
C TYR A 101 -15.76 -9.36 5.79
N GLU A 102 -16.93 -9.15 5.18
CA GLU A 102 -17.07 -9.11 3.72
C GLU A 102 -16.26 -7.98 3.09
N ALA A 103 -16.25 -6.80 3.70
CA ALA A 103 -15.40 -5.68 3.29
C ALA A 103 -13.92 -6.08 3.33
N GLY A 104 -13.48 -6.73 4.41
CA GLY A 104 -12.11 -7.22 4.55
C GLY A 104 -11.77 -8.30 3.53
N LEU A 105 -12.73 -9.16 3.19
CA LEU A 105 -12.56 -10.24 2.22
C LEU A 105 -12.36 -9.68 0.81
N LYS A 106 -13.13 -8.66 0.44
CA LYS A 106 -12.96 -7.95 -0.85
C LYS A 106 -11.61 -7.28 -0.94
N VAL A 107 -11.19 -6.55 0.09
CA VAL A 107 -9.85 -5.91 0.13
C VAL A 107 -8.72 -6.95 0.14
N ARG A 108 -8.89 -8.08 0.83
CA ARG A 108 -7.94 -9.19 0.77
C ARG A 108 -7.73 -9.72 -0.62
N TYR A 109 -8.78 -9.82 -1.43
CA TYR A 109 -8.66 -10.29 -2.80
C TYR A 109 -7.67 -9.43 -3.59
N PHE A 110 -7.65 -8.10 -3.37
CA PHE A 110 -6.65 -7.22 -3.98
C PHE A 110 -5.24 -7.39 -3.40
N LEU A 111 -5.12 -7.66 -2.09
CA LEU A 111 -3.83 -7.89 -1.44
C LEU A 111 -3.18 -9.23 -1.80
N PHE A 112 -3.98 -10.29 -1.93
CA PHE A 112 -3.51 -11.67 -1.96
C PHE A 112 -3.95 -12.47 -3.19
N GLY A 113 -4.83 -11.92 -4.03
CA GLY A 113 -5.36 -12.58 -5.22
C GLY A 113 -6.29 -13.77 -4.93
N LYS A 114 -6.72 -13.95 -3.68
CA LYS A 114 -7.55 -15.09 -3.27
C LYS A 114 -8.61 -14.71 -2.25
N PHE A 115 -9.75 -15.37 -2.37
CA PHE A 115 -10.78 -15.40 -1.33
C PHE A 115 -10.40 -16.44 -0.27
N GLU A 116 -10.65 -16.10 0.98
CA GLU A 116 -10.38 -16.96 2.12
C GLU A 116 -11.62 -16.99 3.01
N HIS A 117 -12.13 -18.20 3.27
CA HIS A 117 -13.20 -18.37 4.23
C HIS A 117 -12.75 -17.98 5.65
N LEU A 118 -13.71 -17.70 6.53
CA LEU A 118 -13.44 -17.54 7.95
C LEU A 118 -12.59 -18.71 8.46
N ARG A 119 -11.57 -18.41 9.26
CA ARG A 119 -10.72 -19.44 9.83
C ARG A 119 -11.52 -20.40 10.70
N MET A 120 -11.14 -21.67 10.64
CA MET A 120 -11.82 -22.74 11.38
C MET A 120 -11.10 -23.16 12.67
N ILE A 121 -9.92 -22.58 12.92
CA ILE A 121 -9.04 -22.90 14.05
C ILE A 121 -8.80 -21.68 14.93
N ASP A 122 -8.57 -21.92 16.21
CA ASP A 122 -8.05 -20.90 17.13
C ASP A 122 -6.60 -20.56 16.76
N LEU A 123 -6.18 -19.33 17.01
CA LEU A 123 -4.81 -18.89 16.71
C LEU A 123 -4.23 -18.05 17.85
N THR A 124 -2.92 -17.88 17.80
CA THR A 124 -2.20 -16.92 18.63
C THR A 124 -1.50 -15.93 17.73
N ILE A 125 -1.44 -14.66 18.14
CA ILE A 125 -0.63 -13.67 17.43
C ILE A 125 0.83 -13.88 17.84
N ALA A 126 1.77 -13.69 16.91
CA ALA A 126 3.20 -13.97 17.13
C ALA A 126 3.80 -13.25 18.36
N TRP A 127 3.30 -12.06 18.71
CA TRP A 127 3.72 -11.29 19.89
C TRP A 127 2.77 -11.45 21.09
N HIS A 128 1.74 -12.28 20.99
CA HIS A 128 0.83 -12.64 22.08
C HIS A 128 0.68 -14.17 22.15
N ASP A 129 1.80 -14.88 22.27
CA ASP A 129 1.84 -16.35 22.32
C ASP A 129 1.06 -16.96 23.51
N TRP A 130 0.90 -16.16 24.56
CA TRP A 130 0.09 -16.43 25.75
C TRP A 130 -1.42 -16.21 25.55
N MET A 131 -1.84 -15.57 24.45
CA MET A 131 -3.23 -15.23 24.18
C MET A 131 -3.79 -16.05 23.03
N LEU A 132 -4.93 -16.72 23.27
CA LEU A 132 -5.67 -17.46 22.27
C LEU A 132 -6.81 -16.61 21.71
N ILE A 133 -6.83 -16.42 20.39
CA ILE A 133 -7.95 -15.78 19.71
C ILE A 133 -8.92 -16.86 19.24
N PRO A 134 -10.14 -16.92 19.82
CA PRO A 134 -11.12 -17.94 19.47
C PRO A 134 -11.55 -17.78 18.01
N ARG A 135 -11.82 -18.89 17.32
CA ARG A 135 -12.37 -18.85 15.95
C ARG A 135 -13.66 -18.01 15.90
N PRO A 136 -13.84 -17.12 14.92
CA PRO A 136 -15.09 -16.38 14.78
C PRO A 136 -16.23 -17.34 14.42
N ALA A 137 -17.42 -17.11 14.94
CA ALA A 137 -18.61 -17.85 14.51
C ALA A 137 -19.12 -17.33 13.15
N GLY A 138 -19.82 -18.17 12.38
CA GLY A 138 -20.57 -17.69 11.22
C GLY A 138 -21.70 -16.77 11.68
N GLY A 139 -21.76 -15.54 11.16
CA GLY A 139 -22.73 -14.53 11.59
C GLY A 139 -22.42 -13.91 12.97
N ASP A 140 -21.15 -13.97 13.39
CA ASP A 140 -20.70 -13.35 14.64
C ASP A 140 -21.07 -11.84 14.67
N PRO A 141 -21.77 -11.37 15.71
CA PRO A 141 -22.17 -9.97 15.83
C PRO A 141 -20.98 -9.00 15.87
N VAL A 142 -19.76 -9.49 16.06
CA VAL A 142 -18.55 -8.67 15.93
C VAL A 142 -18.39 -8.09 14.50
N PHE A 143 -18.87 -8.80 13.47
CA PHE A 143 -18.81 -8.36 12.07
C PHE A 143 -20.07 -7.60 11.68
N ASN A 144 -20.38 -6.53 12.41
CA ASN A 144 -21.49 -5.64 12.08
C ASN A 144 -21.40 -5.14 10.63
N LYS A 145 -22.56 -4.75 10.10
CA LYS A 145 -22.62 -4.06 8.81
C LYS A 145 -21.84 -2.76 8.90
N ILE A 146 -21.17 -2.43 7.81
CA ILE A 146 -20.50 -1.16 7.64
C ILE A 146 -21.44 0.02 7.88
N SER A 147 -22.70 -0.14 7.48
CA SER A 147 -23.70 0.90 7.64
C SER A 147 -24.06 1.26 9.08
N THR A 148 -23.63 0.45 10.06
CA THR A 148 -23.84 0.79 11.48
C THR A 148 -22.96 1.95 11.96
N PHE A 149 -22.01 2.42 11.14
CA PHE A 149 -21.04 3.46 11.51
C PHE A 149 -21.25 4.79 10.76
N HIS A 150 -22.48 5.11 10.33
CA HIS A 150 -22.76 6.24 9.42
C HIS A 150 -23.02 7.61 10.08
N ASP A 151 -23.41 7.65 11.34
CA ASP A 151 -23.80 8.90 12.04
C ASP A 151 -22.70 9.44 12.98
N GLU A 152 -21.48 8.90 12.87
CA GLU A 152 -20.34 9.13 13.76
C GLU A 152 -19.16 9.74 12.96
N PRO A 153 -18.16 10.36 13.60
CA PRO A 153 -17.00 10.87 12.86
C PRO A 153 -16.28 9.75 12.09
N ASP A 154 -15.84 10.03 10.85
CA ASP A 154 -15.17 9.05 9.98
C ASP A 154 -14.00 8.33 10.66
N LEU A 155 -13.23 9.03 11.49
CA LEU A 155 -12.12 8.47 12.25
C LEU A 155 -12.59 7.41 13.27
N TYR A 156 -13.73 7.67 13.91
CA TYR A 156 -14.33 6.73 14.85
C TYR A 156 -14.74 5.44 14.14
N SER A 157 -15.47 5.58 13.05
CA SER A 157 -15.91 4.46 12.19
C SER A 157 -14.71 3.66 11.66
N ALA A 158 -13.68 4.34 11.16
CA ALA A 158 -12.46 3.70 10.66
C ALA A 158 -11.69 2.95 11.76
N LEU A 159 -11.51 3.53 12.95
CA LEU A 159 -10.83 2.88 14.07
C LEU A 159 -11.62 1.67 14.60
N ASN A 160 -12.95 1.72 14.60
CA ASN A 160 -13.77 0.59 15.01
C ASN A 160 -13.57 -0.61 14.08
N ILE A 161 -13.60 -0.37 12.77
CA ILE A 161 -13.38 -1.40 11.75
C ILE A 161 -11.97 -2.00 11.87
N TYR A 162 -10.97 -1.14 12.12
CA TYR A 162 -9.59 -1.55 12.37
C TYR A 162 -9.49 -2.52 13.56
N LEU A 163 -10.08 -2.15 14.70
CA LEU A 163 -10.03 -2.95 15.94
C LEU A 163 -10.86 -4.24 15.85
N ILE A 164 -12.00 -4.22 15.17
CA ILE A 164 -12.80 -5.44 14.92
C ILE A 164 -11.94 -6.49 14.21
N LEU A 165 -11.29 -6.14 13.10
CA LEU A 165 -10.46 -7.10 12.35
C LEU A 165 -9.22 -7.55 13.13
N LEU A 166 -8.60 -6.65 13.89
CA LEU A 166 -7.42 -6.98 14.69
C LEU A 166 -7.71 -7.87 15.88
N THR A 167 -8.91 -7.81 16.46
CA THR A 167 -9.22 -8.64 17.64
C THR A 167 -9.87 -9.95 17.25
N SER A 168 -10.66 -9.98 16.17
CA SER A 168 -11.28 -11.21 15.66
C SER A 168 -10.34 -12.09 14.82
N HIS A 169 -9.33 -11.50 14.16
CA HIS A 169 -8.39 -12.19 13.27
C HIS A 169 -9.08 -13.19 12.32
N PRO A 170 -10.04 -12.78 11.47
CA PRO A 170 -10.88 -13.72 10.73
C PRO A 170 -10.13 -14.60 9.73
N TYR A 171 -8.90 -14.24 9.36
CA TYR A 171 -8.09 -14.92 8.34
C TYR A 171 -6.87 -15.62 8.95
N THR A 172 -6.30 -16.57 8.21
CA THR A 172 -5.09 -17.32 8.62
C THR A 172 -3.82 -16.47 8.63
N ASP A 173 -3.73 -15.46 7.75
CA ASP A 173 -2.62 -14.50 7.68
C ASP A 173 -3.17 -13.10 7.34
N GLY A 174 -2.38 -12.03 7.40
CA GLY A 174 -2.68 -10.76 6.75
C GLY A 174 -3.76 -9.90 7.41
N ASN A 175 -4.31 -10.30 8.56
CA ASN A 175 -5.35 -9.55 9.29
C ASN A 175 -4.94 -8.09 9.51
N GLY A 176 -3.70 -7.84 9.97
CA GLY A 176 -3.21 -6.48 10.18
C GLY A 176 -3.11 -5.65 8.89
N ARG A 177 -2.72 -6.25 7.76
CA ARG A 177 -2.66 -5.56 6.45
C ARG A 177 -4.06 -5.20 5.97
N THR A 178 -4.99 -6.14 6.05
CA THR A 178 -6.41 -5.92 5.70
C THR A 178 -7.05 -4.85 6.58
N ALA A 179 -6.79 -4.88 7.90
CA ALA A 179 -7.31 -3.88 8.84
C ALA A 179 -6.83 -2.46 8.50
N ARG A 180 -5.53 -2.27 8.23
CA ARG A 180 -4.98 -0.97 7.85
C ARG A 180 -5.54 -0.43 6.54
N LEU A 181 -5.78 -1.30 5.56
CA LEU A 181 -6.40 -0.90 4.30
C LEU A 181 -7.85 -0.48 4.48
N LEU A 182 -8.65 -1.26 5.23
CA LEU A 182 -10.02 -0.86 5.51
C LEU A 182 -10.06 0.44 6.29
N PHE A 183 -9.24 0.59 7.35
CA PHE A 183 -9.11 1.85 8.07
C PHE A 183 -8.94 3.04 7.11
N ASN A 184 -7.99 2.93 6.18
CA ASN A 184 -7.73 3.99 5.21
C ASN A 184 -8.87 4.20 4.21
N LEU A 185 -9.50 3.13 3.71
CA LEU A 185 -10.66 3.23 2.80
C LEU A 185 -11.85 3.92 3.45
N TYR A 186 -12.10 3.65 4.72
CA TYR A 186 -13.18 4.29 5.47
C TYR A 186 -12.88 5.73 5.79
N PHE A 187 -11.71 6.00 6.36
CA PHE A 187 -11.36 7.34 6.78
C PHE A 187 -11.30 8.32 5.61
N ASN A 188 -10.86 7.87 4.42
CA ASN A 188 -10.80 8.72 3.22
C ASN A 188 -12.09 8.75 2.40
N LYS A 189 -13.15 8.02 2.79
CA LYS A 189 -14.38 7.92 1.98
C LYS A 189 -15.06 9.27 1.74
N ALA A 190 -15.03 10.16 2.74
CA ALA A 190 -15.59 11.51 2.65
C ALA A 190 -14.68 12.50 1.90
N GLN A 191 -13.41 12.14 1.68
CA GLN A 191 -12.37 12.99 1.07
C GLN A 191 -11.98 12.45 -0.31
N ALA A 192 -12.96 12.35 -1.23
CA ALA A 192 -12.79 11.74 -2.56
C ALA A 192 -11.58 12.28 -3.36
N GLU A 193 -11.18 13.53 -3.09
CA GLU A 193 -10.04 14.21 -3.75
C GLU A 193 -8.70 14.02 -3.02
N ALA A 194 -8.69 13.76 -1.71
CA ALA A 194 -7.48 13.58 -0.91
C ALA A 194 -7.28 12.10 -0.55
N GLN A 195 -6.66 11.33 -1.45
CA GLN A 195 -6.32 9.93 -1.20
C GLN A 195 -5.02 9.81 -0.37
N HIS A 196 -5.06 10.29 0.87
CA HIS A 196 -3.91 10.20 1.78
C HIS A 196 -3.91 8.86 2.51
N TYR A 197 -2.78 8.16 2.49
CA TYR A 197 -2.63 6.87 3.15
C TYR A 197 -1.95 7.05 4.51
N ILE A 198 -2.66 6.79 5.61
CA ILE A 198 -2.06 6.76 6.95
C ILE A 198 -1.25 5.45 7.10
N PRO A 199 0.09 5.52 7.24
CA PRO A 199 0.97 4.37 7.28
C PRO A 199 1.03 3.74 8.67
N LEU A 200 -0.11 3.21 9.15
CA LEU A 200 -0.25 2.70 10.51
C LEU A 200 0.79 1.62 10.88
N ALA A 201 1.30 0.84 9.93
CA ALA A 201 2.34 -0.15 10.19
C ALA A 201 3.64 0.52 10.65
N GLU A 202 4.02 1.60 9.99
CA GLU A 202 5.23 2.36 10.27
C GLU A 202 5.05 3.21 11.54
N LEU A 203 3.88 3.81 11.73
CA LEU A 203 3.56 4.57 12.94
C LEU A 203 3.59 3.67 14.18
N THR A 204 3.01 2.48 14.13
CA THR A 204 2.99 1.55 15.26
C THR A 204 4.37 0.94 15.53
N LEU A 205 5.18 0.70 14.49
CA LEU A 205 6.56 0.26 14.64
C LEU A 205 7.41 1.28 15.44
N ALA A 206 7.16 2.58 15.25
CA ALA A 206 7.85 3.65 15.99
C ALA A 206 7.52 3.68 17.50
N THR A 207 6.56 2.88 17.96
CA THR A 207 6.12 2.85 19.38
C THR A 207 6.92 1.87 20.25
N ALA A 208 7.86 1.14 19.65
CA ALA A 208 8.75 0.20 20.33
C ALA A 208 8.02 -0.88 21.16
N GLY A 209 6.91 -1.41 20.63
CA GLY A 209 6.14 -2.49 21.24
C GLY A 209 5.00 -2.06 22.15
N GLN A 210 4.85 -0.75 22.41
CA GLN A 210 3.72 -0.24 23.19
C GLN A 210 2.38 -0.52 22.51
N TYR A 211 2.30 -0.39 21.19
CA TYR A 211 1.10 -0.72 20.43
C TYR A 211 0.67 -2.18 20.64
N GLU A 212 1.61 -3.11 20.49
CA GLU A 212 1.38 -4.53 20.72
C GLU A 212 0.98 -4.81 22.18
N GLU A 213 1.60 -4.14 23.15
CA GLU A 213 1.26 -4.27 24.57
C GLU A 213 -0.15 -3.76 24.89
N TYR A 214 -0.55 -2.62 24.33
CA TYR A 214 -1.91 -2.08 24.49
C TYR A 214 -2.97 -3.03 23.90
N ILE A 215 -2.72 -3.65 22.75
CA ILE A 215 -3.64 -4.66 22.19
C ILE A 215 -3.74 -5.88 23.11
N GLY A 216 -2.60 -6.41 23.56
CA GLY A 216 -2.58 -7.60 24.40
C GLY A 216 -3.33 -7.36 25.71
N THR A 217 -3.02 -6.24 26.36
CA THR A 217 -3.68 -5.81 27.60
C THR A 217 -5.18 -5.61 27.38
N ALA A 218 -5.59 -4.93 26.30
CA ALA A 218 -7.01 -4.72 26.00
C ALA A 218 -7.77 -6.03 25.76
N CYS A 219 -7.16 -6.98 25.05
CA CYS A 219 -7.77 -8.30 24.81
C CYS A 219 -7.79 -9.16 26.08
N GLU A 220 -6.83 -9.01 26.99
CA GLU A 220 -6.80 -9.72 28.28
C GLU A 220 -7.91 -9.21 29.21
N ILE A 221 -7.99 -7.89 29.40
CA ILE A 221 -8.88 -7.27 30.39
C ILE A 221 -10.26 -6.95 29.83
N GLY A 222 -10.39 -6.74 28.52
CA GLY A 222 -11.63 -6.37 27.83
C GLY A 222 -11.94 -4.88 27.84
N ASP A 223 -10.98 -4.06 28.25
CA ASP A 223 -11.06 -2.60 28.21
C ASP A 223 -10.15 -2.09 27.08
N PHE A 224 -10.78 -1.55 26.06
CA PHE A 224 -10.12 -1.05 24.85
C PHE A 224 -9.93 0.47 24.86
N LEU A 225 -10.46 1.19 25.85
CA LEU A 225 -10.36 2.65 25.91
C LEU A 225 -8.91 3.14 25.98
N PRO A 226 -7.99 2.51 26.76
CA PRO A 226 -6.58 2.90 26.75
C PRO A 226 -5.91 2.74 25.37
N LEU A 227 -6.23 1.64 24.66
CA LEU A 227 -5.72 1.41 23.30
C LEU A 227 -6.26 2.45 22.31
N ILE A 228 -7.55 2.80 22.39
CA ILE A 228 -8.16 3.82 21.54
C ILE A 228 -7.51 5.17 21.78
N SER A 229 -7.37 5.59 23.04
CA SER A 229 -6.69 6.84 23.40
C SER A 229 -5.23 6.86 22.94
N PHE A 230 -4.52 5.74 23.04
CA PHE A 230 -3.18 5.59 22.51
C PHE A 230 -3.12 5.79 20.99
N LEU A 231 -4.03 5.14 20.24
CA LEU A 231 -4.10 5.26 18.78
C LEU A 231 -4.45 6.70 18.34
N LEU A 232 -5.37 7.36 19.02
CA LEU A 232 -5.71 8.77 18.75
C LEU A 232 -4.51 9.69 18.95
N ASN A 233 -3.76 9.52 20.04
CA ASN A 233 -2.55 10.29 20.27
C ASN A 233 -1.45 9.99 19.23
N LEU A 234 -1.31 8.74 18.80
CA LEU A 234 -0.38 8.36 17.73
C LEU A 234 -0.74 9.06 16.40
N LEU A 235 -2.03 9.07 16.05
CA LEU A 235 -2.56 9.76 14.88
C LEU A 235 -2.41 11.28 14.98
N LYS A 236 -2.60 11.85 16.18
CA LYS A 236 -2.34 13.27 16.47
C LYS A 236 -0.88 13.63 16.23
N SER A 237 0.06 12.81 16.72
CA SER A 237 1.49 12.97 16.45
C SER A 237 1.78 12.88 14.95
N TYR A 238 1.13 11.98 14.22
CA TYR A 238 1.29 11.86 12.77
C TYR A 238 0.80 13.12 12.03
N ALA A 239 -0.38 13.65 12.37
CA ALA A 239 -0.88 14.88 11.77
C ALA A 239 0.07 16.07 11.99
N ASN A 240 0.65 16.17 13.20
CA ASN A 240 1.67 17.19 13.50
C ASN A 240 2.97 16.96 12.72
N PHE A 241 3.39 15.71 12.59
CA PHE A 241 4.57 15.33 11.80
C PHE A 241 4.43 15.82 10.36
N LEU A 242 3.30 15.55 9.70
CA LEU A 242 3.01 16.01 8.33
C LEU A 242 3.11 17.53 8.18
N LYS A 243 2.59 18.29 9.15
CA LYS A 243 2.66 19.76 9.14
C LYS A 243 4.09 20.28 9.36
N SER A 244 4.87 19.58 10.17
CA SER A 244 6.24 19.94 10.53
C SER A 244 7.27 19.59 9.46
N SER A 245 7.01 18.54 8.67
CA SER A 245 7.73 18.27 7.44
C SER A 245 7.38 19.37 6.43
N LYS A 246 8.03 20.53 6.55
CA LYS A 246 8.11 21.57 5.52
C LYS A 246 8.77 20.95 4.30
N THR A 247 8.03 20.16 3.54
CA THR A 247 8.51 19.64 2.28
C THR A 247 8.29 20.75 1.27
N GLU A 248 9.40 21.35 0.84
CA GLU A 248 9.55 21.89 -0.51
C GLU A 248 8.83 20.97 -1.50
N LYS A 249 8.20 21.56 -2.52
CA LYS A 249 7.51 20.84 -3.60
C LYS A 249 8.29 19.57 -3.94
N HIS A 250 7.63 18.42 -3.82
CA HIS A 250 8.25 17.14 -4.06
C HIS A 250 8.93 17.12 -5.42
N GLU A 251 10.18 16.66 -5.46
CA GLU A 251 10.76 16.13 -6.69
C GLU A 251 9.89 14.93 -7.11
N SER A 252 9.57 14.83 -8.40
CA SER A 252 8.79 13.71 -8.93
C SER A 252 9.54 12.38 -8.74
N GLU A 253 8.81 11.26 -8.73
CA GLU A 253 9.43 9.92 -8.62
C GLU A 253 10.50 9.69 -9.71
N LEU A 254 10.31 10.29 -10.90
CA LEU A 254 11.31 10.24 -11.97
C LEU A 254 12.60 10.95 -11.56
N THR A 255 12.50 12.15 -10.99
CA THR A 255 13.65 12.93 -10.50
C THR A 255 14.37 12.22 -9.35
N GLU A 256 13.62 11.61 -8.41
CA GLU A 256 14.19 10.82 -7.32
C GLU A 256 15.03 9.64 -7.86
N VAL A 257 14.48 8.88 -8.81
CA VAL A 257 15.19 7.76 -9.45
C VAL A 257 16.45 8.25 -10.18
N LEU A 258 16.39 9.38 -10.88
CA LEU A 258 17.56 9.97 -11.54
C LEU A 258 18.66 10.32 -10.53
N ASN A 259 18.29 10.89 -9.39
CA ASN A 259 19.23 11.23 -8.32
C ASN A 259 19.87 9.98 -7.71
N LEU A 260 19.09 8.93 -7.47
CA LEU A 260 19.59 7.63 -6.97
C LEU A 260 20.60 6.99 -7.94
N VAL A 261 20.31 7.02 -9.25
CA VAL A 261 21.22 6.50 -10.26
C VAL A 261 22.53 7.30 -10.31
N LYS A 262 22.46 8.64 -10.26
CA LYS A 262 23.64 9.51 -10.20
C LYS A 262 24.51 9.23 -8.97
N GLN A 263 23.91 9.09 -7.79
CA GLN A 263 24.64 8.75 -6.57
C GLN A 263 25.35 7.39 -6.67
N ARG A 264 24.71 6.42 -7.32
CA ARG A 264 25.28 5.09 -7.56
C ARG A 264 26.47 5.12 -8.51
N GLN A 265 26.38 5.89 -9.59
CA GLN A 265 27.49 6.13 -10.51
C GLN A 265 28.66 6.86 -9.81
N ALA A 266 28.35 7.80 -8.91
CA ALA A 266 29.34 8.54 -8.14
C ALA A 266 29.96 7.75 -6.97
N GLY A 267 29.51 6.51 -6.71
CA GLY A 267 30.00 5.68 -5.60
C GLY A 267 29.62 6.19 -4.20
N THR A 268 28.72 7.18 -4.11
CA THR A 268 28.25 7.77 -2.85
C THR A 268 26.94 7.17 -2.36
N PHE A 269 26.45 6.17 -3.08
CA PHE A 269 25.18 5.50 -2.82
C PHE A 269 25.21 4.70 -1.50
N GLN A 270 24.31 5.06 -0.58
CA GLN A 270 24.02 4.24 0.59
C GLN A 270 22.94 3.23 0.23
N SER A 271 23.21 1.94 0.47
CA SER A 271 22.30 0.86 0.10
C SER A 271 21.07 0.82 1.02
N GLY A 272 20.02 1.53 0.64
CA GLY A 272 18.65 1.35 1.12
C GLY A 272 17.88 0.33 0.28
N ILE A 273 16.83 -0.28 0.84
CA ILE A 273 15.97 -1.22 0.10
C ILE A 273 15.18 -0.49 -1.00
N ASN A 274 14.72 0.75 -0.76
CA ASN A 274 14.03 1.58 -1.75
C ASN A 274 14.96 2.11 -2.85
N SER A 275 16.26 2.04 -2.59
CA SER A 275 17.31 2.52 -3.48
C SER A 275 17.79 1.39 -4.44
N SER A 276 17.26 0.17 -4.28
CA SER A 276 17.66 -1.01 -5.05
C SER A 276 16.74 -1.23 -6.26
N PRO A 277 17.28 -1.45 -7.47
CA PRO A 277 16.48 -1.70 -8.66
C PRO A 277 15.74 -3.07 -8.60
N PRO A 278 14.58 -3.20 -9.27
CA PRO A 278 14.00 -2.21 -10.17
C PRO A 278 13.25 -1.08 -9.44
N TYR A 279 13.38 0.14 -9.96
CA TYR A 279 12.72 1.32 -9.36
C TYR A 279 11.28 1.44 -9.85
N LEU A 280 10.37 1.87 -8.98
CA LEU A 280 8.97 2.07 -9.32
C LEU A 280 8.74 3.53 -9.76
N ILE A 281 8.10 3.74 -10.91
CA ILE A 281 7.74 5.07 -11.41
C ILE A 281 6.32 5.03 -11.96
N ALA A 282 5.47 5.94 -11.50
CA ALA A 282 4.14 6.15 -12.05
C ALA A 282 4.23 6.74 -13.46
N VAL A 283 3.42 6.22 -14.38
CA VAL A 283 3.38 6.75 -15.76
C VAL A 283 2.92 8.21 -15.79
N SER A 284 2.04 8.63 -14.87
CA SER A 284 1.64 10.03 -14.72
C SER A 284 2.83 10.96 -14.48
N ASN A 285 3.80 10.53 -13.66
CA ASN A 285 4.98 11.33 -13.37
C ASN A 285 5.87 11.50 -14.61
N ILE A 286 5.95 10.48 -15.48
CA ILE A 286 6.65 10.60 -16.76
C ILE A 286 5.92 11.57 -17.69
N ILE A 287 4.59 11.52 -17.74
CA ILE A 287 3.77 12.43 -18.56
C ILE A 287 3.95 13.88 -18.12
N GLU A 288 3.96 14.16 -16.82
CA GLU A 288 4.21 15.51 -16.28
C GLU A 288 5.56 16.07 -16.75
N HIS A 289 6.56 15.21 -16.90
CA HIS A 289 7.92 15.57 -17.31
C HIS A 289 8.16 15.34 -18.80
N ILE A 290 7.13 14.97 -19.59
CA ILE A 290 7.29 14.65 -21.02
C ILE A 290 7.85 15.83 -21.81
N ASN A 291 7.58 17.06 -21.33
CA ASN A 291 8.06 18.26 -21.97
C ASN A 291 9.52 18.60 -21.64
N GLU A 292 10.13 17.91 -20.69
CA GLU A 292 11.51 18.15 -20.28
C GLU A 292 12.50 17.58 -21.30
N ILE A 293 13.65 18.25 -21.46
CA ILE A 293 14.63 17.98 -22.53
C ILE A 293 15.20 16.56 -22.45
N TYR A 294 15.19 15.95 -21.27
CA TYR A 294 15.71 14.61 -21.09
C TYR A 294 14.66 13.52 -21.31
N VAL A 295 13.36 13.76 -21.28
CA VAL A 295 12.39 12.67 -21.49
C VAL A 295 12.26 12.31 -22.97
N ASN A 296 12.40 11.02 -23.29
CA ASN A 296 12.23 10.48 -24.64
C ASN A 296 10.75 10.43 -25.02
N ARG A 297 10.23 11.56 -25.54
CA ARG A 297 8.82 11.70 -25.94
C ARG A 297 8.39 10.61 -26.91
N GLY A 298 9.20 10.32 -27.92
CA GLY A 298 8.88 9.30 -28.93
C GLY A 298 8.67 7.91 -28.30
N PHE A 299 9.54 7.51 -27.37
CA PHE A 299 9.37 6.24 -26.65
C PHE A 299 8.14 6.24 -25.76
N VAL A 300 7.91 7.32 -25.00
CA VAL A 300 6.74 7.47 -24.12
C VAL A 300 5.43 7.44 -24.92
N ASP A 301 5.36 8.09 -26.08
CA ASP A 301 4.18 8.06 -26.93
C ASP A 301 3.86 6.64 -27.44
N HIS A 302 4.89 5.90 -27.86
CA HIS A 302 4.71 4.51 -28.29
C HIS A 302 4.32 3.60 -27.13
N LEU A 303 4.92 3.78 -25.96
CA LEU A 303 4.53 3.11 -24.71
C LEU A 303 3.03 3.27 -24.44
N LEU A 304 2.51 4.51 -24.49
CA LEU A 304 1.11 4.80 -24.21
C LEU A 304 0.17 4.23 -25.28
N LYS A 305 0.53 4.34 -26.56
CA LYS A 305 -0.25 3.76 -27.67
C LYS A 305 -0.36 2.25 -27.56
N ILE A 306 0.76 1.57 -27.26
CA ILE A 306 0.78 0.12 -27.08
C ILE A 306 -0.07 -0.27 -25.86
N ALA A 307 0.10 0.41 -24.73
CA ALA A 307 -0.67 0.16 -23.52
C ALA A 307 -2.17 0.30 -23.78
N LEU A 308 -2.60 1.34 -24.48
CA LEU A 308 -4.01 1.57 -24.84
C LEU A 308 -4.60 0.41 -25.64
N VAL A 309 -3.84 -0.15 -26.58
CA VAL A 309 -4.30 -1.30 -27.37
C VAL A 309 -4.37 -2.56 -26.51
N ILE A 310 -3.33 -2.85 -25.71
CA ILE A 310 -3.29 -4.03 -24.83
C ILE A 310 -4.45 -4.01 -23.82
N SER A 311 -4.78 -2.84 -23.27
CA SER A 311 -5.87 -2.68 -22.29
C SER A 311 -7.25 -3.04 -22.83
N ARG A 312 -7.43 -3.19 -24.15
CA ARG A 312 -8.69 -3.69 -24.76
C ARG A 312 -8.88 -5.20 -24.58
N TYR A 313 -7.82 -5.93 -24.25
CA TYR A 313 -7.82 -7.41 -24.18
C TYR A 313 -7.49 -7.95 -22.77
N GLY A 314 -7.11 -7.08 -21.84
CA GLY A 314 -6.70 -7.45 -20.50
C GLY A 314 -6.46 -6.24 -19.60
N SER A 315 -6.12 -6.48 -18.34
CA SER A 315 -5.59 -5.44 -17.46
C SER A 315 -4.06 -5.51 -17.41
N ILE A 316 -3.41 -4.37 -17.53
CA ILE A 316 -1.95 -4.24 -17.37
C ILE A 316 -1.66 -4.07 -15.88
N ASP A 317 -0.91 -5.00 -15.29
CA ASP A 317 -0.48 -4.91 -13.89
C ASP A 317 0.65 -3.86 -13.77
N PHE A 318 1.66 -3.98 -14.62
CA PHE A 318 2.77 -3.05 -14.76
C PHE A 318 3.50 -3.30 -16.09
N ALA A 319 4.43 -2.42 -16.44
CA ALA A 319 5.39 -2.65 -17.51
C ALA A 319 6.82 -2.48 -16.99
N MET A 320 7.79 -3.12 -17.64
CA MET A 320 9.20 -3.02 -17.26
C MET A 320 10.04 -2.55 -18.45
N THR A 321 10.87 -1.53 -18.22
CA THR A 321 11.75 -0.91 -19.22
C THR A 321 13.06 -0.44 -18.57
N GLY A 322 14.05 -0.05 -19.37
CA GLY A 322 15.25 0.64 -18.84
C GLY A 322 14.99 2.12 -18.60
N LEU A 323 15.63 2.70 -17.58
CA LEU A 323 15.56 4.15 -17.32
C LEU A 323 16.06 4.94 -18.53
N ALA A 324 17.15 4.49 -19.16
CA ALA A 324 17.70 5.12 -20.36
C ALA A 324 16.68 5.18 -21.52
N ASP A 325 15.78 4.20 -21.63
CA ASP A 325 14.72 4.25 -22.65
C ASP A 325 13.72 5.39 -22.40
N ILE A 326 13.57 5.83 -21.13
CA ILE A 326 12.69 6.92 -20.72
C ILE A 326 13.40 8.29 -20.80
N VAL A 327 14.67 8.38 -20.43
CA VAL A 327 15.38 9.67 -20.25
C VAL A 327 16.49 9.98 -21.27
N ASP A 328 16.61 9.22 -22.35
CA ASP A 328 17.58 9.53 -23.41
C ASP A 328 16.91 10.36 -24.50
N GLY A 329 17.09 11.70 -24.43
CA GLY A 329 16.49 12.71 -25.32
C GLY A 329 16.95 12.66 -26.79
N ILE A 330 17.55 11.57 -27.26
CA ILE A 330 17.98 11.37 -28.64
C ILE A 330 17.20 10.18 -29.23
N GLU A 331 16.36 10.45 -30.24
CA GLU A 331 15.39 9.54 -30.91
C GLU A 331 15.95 8.23 -31.53
N LYS A 332 17.20 7.83 -31.25
CA LYS A 332 17.93 6.85 -32.08
C LYS A 332 17.97 5.41 -31.56
N ARG A 333 17.51 5.10 -30.35
CA ARG A 333 17.56 3.71 -29.84
C ARG A 333 16.17 3.12 -29.68
N SER A 334 16.00 1.93 -30.27
CA SER A 334 14.83 1.09 -29.99
C SER A 334 14.89 0.60 -28.55
N GLY A 335 14.05 1.13 -27.68
CA GLY A 335 13.96 0.71 -26.27
C GLY A 335 13.26 -0.64 -26.11
N SER A 336 13.43 -1.32 -24.97
CA SER A 336 12.80 -2.63 -24.74
C SER A 336 11.78 -2.55 -23.62
N ILE A 337 10.54 -2.94 -23.91
CA ILE A 337 9.48 -2.97 -22.91
C ILE A 337 8.81 -4.33 -22.79
N SER A 338 8.57 -4.74 -21.54
CA SER A 338 7.79 -5.92 -21.21
C SER A 338 6.52 -5.51 -20.48
N PHE A 339 5.35 -5.76 -21.08
CA PHE A 339 4.06 -5.58 -20.42
C PHE A 339 3.66 -6.85 -19.67
N PHE A 340 3.21 -6.71 -18.43
CA PHE A 340 2.66 -7.79 -17.62
C PHE A 340 1.14 -7.64 -17.62
N VAL A 341 0.47 -8.60 -18.25
CA VAL A 341 -0.94 -8.48 -18.64
C VAL A 341 -1.74 -9.66 -18.13
N LYS A 342 -2.78 -9.38 -17.35
CA LYS A 342 -3.85 -10.32 -17.06
C LYS A 342 -4.85 -10.29 -18.22
N ALA A 343 -4.70 -11.23 -19.14
CA ALA A 343 -5.47 -11.25 -20.38
C ALA A 343 -6.84 -11.91 -20.19
N TYR A 344 -7.92 -11.18 -20.48
CA TYR A 344 -9.29 -11.72 -20.54
C TYR A 344 -9.60 -12.34 -21.90
N ARG A 345 -9.00 -11.80 -22.97
CA ARG A 345 -9.15 -12.22 -24.37
C ARG A 345 -7.81 -12.66 -24.93
N LYS A 346 -7.24 -13.73 -24.36
CA LYS A 346 -5.86 -14.18 -24.63
C LYS A 346 -5.58 -14.45 -26.11
N GLU A 347 -6.46 -15.16 -26.79
CA GLU A 347 -6.24 -15.54 -28.20
C GLU A 347 -6.20 -14.33 -29.12
N GLU A 348 -7.11 -13.38 -28.90
CA GLU A 348 -7.17 -12.13 -29.66
C GLU A 348 -5.96 -11.23 -29.39
N LEU A 349 -5.53 -11.15 -28.12
CA LEU A 349 -4.31 -10.43 -27.76
C LEU A 349 -3.09 -11.01 -28.49
N LEU A 350 -2.97 -12.34 -28.59
CA LEU A 350 -1.85 -12.99 -29.28
C LEU A 350 -1.88 -12.74 -30.80
N LEU A 351 -3.07 -12.66 -31.41
CA LEU A 351 -3.21 -12.31 -32.83
C LEU A 351 -2.77 -10.86 -33.09
N HIS A 352 -3.26 -9.90 -32.31
CA HIS A 352 -2.91 -8.49 -32.45
C HIS A 352 -1.49 -8.15 -31.97
N PHE A 353 -0.90 -8.98 -31.12
CA PHE A 353 0.47 -8.77 -30.66
C PHE A 353 1.47 -8.74 -31.82
N ARG A 354 1.28 -9.60 -32.83
CA ARG A 354 2.14 -9.60 -34.03
C ARG A 354 2.05 -8.28 -34.79
N GLU A 355 0.83 -7.76 -34.94
CA GLU A 355 0.58 -6.47 -35.58
C GLU A 355 1.24 -5.33 -34.80
N LEU A 356 1.09 -5.29 -33.48
CA LEU A 356 1.76 -4.32 -32.60
C LEU A 356 3.29 -4.38 -32.73
N CYS A 357 3.85 -5.59 -32.72
CA CYS A 357 5.29 -5.79 -32.92
C CYS A 357 5.75 -5.26 -34.28
N THR A 358 4.96 -5.44 -35.34
CA THR A 358 5.28 -4.92 -36.68
C THR A 358 5.17 -3.40 -36.74
N GLN A 359 4.10 -2.83 -36.20
CA GLN A 359 3.84 -1.38 -36.21
C GLN A 359 4.90 -0.59 -35.43
N HIS A 360 5.43 -1.17 -34.35
CA HIS A 360 6.39 -0.50 -33.47
C HIS A 360 7.82 -1.04 -33.56
N ARG A 361 8.12 -1.94 -34.52
CA ARG A 361 9.38 -2.69 -34.60
C ARG A 361 10.64 -1.82 -34.55
N ASP A 362 10.61 -0.69 -35.24
CA ASP A 362 11.77 0.20 -35.39
C ASP A 362 11.94 1.14 -34.19
N LYS A 363 10.98 1.14 -33.26
CA LYS A 363 10.89 2.09 -32.15
C LYS A 363 10.95 1.40 -30.79
N VAL A 364 10.33 0.22 -30.67
CA VAL A 364 10.19 -0.50 -29.41
C VAL A 364 10.33 -2.00 -29.64
N ARG A 365 11.22 -2.65 -28.89
CA ARG A 365 11.24 -4.10 -28.73
C ARG A 365 10.18 -4.48 -27.70
N LEU A 366 9.02 -4.88 -28.20
CA LEU A 366 7.86 -5.22 -27.38
C LEU A 366 7.88 -6.69 -26.93
N ARG A 367 7.59 -6.91 -25.64
CA ARG A 367 7.31 -8.22 -25.04
C ARG A 367 5.99 -8.15 -24.28
N ILE A 368 5.21 -9.23 -24.33
CA ILE A 368 4.04 -9.42 -23.48
C ILE A 368 4.27 -10.65 -22.62
N VAL A 369 4.11 -10.46 -21.32
CA VAL A 369 4.10 -11.52 -20.30
C VAL A 369 2.65 -11.68 -19.86
N ILE A 370 2.04 -12.80 -20.24
CA ILE A 370 0.69 -13.11 -19.77
C ILE A 370 0.81 -13.61 -18.34
N THR A 371 0.27 -12.84 -17.40
CA THR A 371 0.29 -13.17 -15.97
C THR A 371 -0.88 -14.08 -15.63
N SER A 372 -0.66 -14.99 -14.69
CA SER A 372 -1.72 -15.70 -13.97
C SER A 372 -2.20 -14.87 -12.80
N ASP A 373 -3.35 -15.22 -12.23
CA ASP A 373 -3.85 -14.64 -10.98
C ASP A 373 -2.95 -14.92 -9.77
N GLU A 374 -1.94 -15.79 -9.92
CA GLU A 374 -0.94 -16.09 -8.90
C GLU A 374 0.21 -15.06 -8.87
N PRO A 375 0.28 -14.20 -7.84
CA PRO A 375 1.30 -13.14 -7.76
C PRO A 375 2.73 -13.69 -7.61
N VAL A 376 2.86 -14.90 -7.05
CA VAL A 376 4.15 -15.59 -6.89
C VAL A 376 4.75 -15.93 -8.26
N VAL A 377 3.91 -16.30 -9.24
CA VAL A 377 4.35 -16.60 -10.60
C VAL A 377 4.79 -15.30 -11.28
N ALA A 378 4.02 -14.22 -11.13
CA ALA A 378 4.39 -12.89 -11.65
C ALA A 378 5.72 -12.38 -11.04
N ALA A 379 5.93 -12.55 -9.74
CA ALA A 379 7.16 -12.17 -9.04
C ALA A 379 8.36 -13.01 -9.49
N LYS A 380 8.19 -14.33 -9.69
CA LYS A 380 9.24 -15.21 -10.25
C LYS A 380 9.59 -14.85 -11.68
N LEU A 381 8.59 -14.53 -12.51
CA LEU A 381 8.79 -14.05 -13.88
C LEU A 381 9.54 -12.71 -13.89
N LEU A 382 9.16 -11.78 -13.02
CA LEU A 382 9.87 -10.52 -12.83
C LEU A 382 11.34 -10.76 -12.44
N ALA A 383 11.59 -11.59 -11.43
CA ALA A 383 12.94 -11.95 -11.00
C ALA A 383 13.77 -12.63 -12.10
N ALA A 384 13.15 -13.41 -12.99
CA ALA A 384 13.81 -14.02 -14.13
C ALA A 384 14.09 -13.04 -15.28
N LEU A 385 13.28 -11.99 -15.41
CA LEU A 385 13.42 -10.98 -16.46
C LEU A 385 14.39 -9.87 -16.07
N ILE A 386 14.49 -9.50 -14.78
CA ILE A 386 15.44 -8.49 -14.29
C ILE A 386 16.87 -8.73 -14.81
N PRO A 387 17.46 -9.95 -14.73
CA PRO A 387 18.80 -10.23 -15.28
C PRO A 387 18.96 -9.94 -16.78
N GLN A 388 17.88 -10.05 -17.55
CA GLN A 388 17.89 -9.76 -18.98
C GLN A 388 17.93 -8.26 -19.28
N TYR A 389 17.44 -7.46 -18.34
CA TYR A 389 17.57 -6.01 -18.37
C TYR A 389 18.93 -5.61 -17.81
N THR A 390 19.39 -6.21 -16.70
CA THR A 390 20.66 -5.80 -16.06
C THR A 390 21.92 -6.26 -16.79
N GLY A 391 21.85 -7.25 -17.70
CA GLY A 391 23.05 -7.91 -18.23
C GLY A 391 23.82 -8.65 -17.14
N ARG A 392 24.66 -9.63 -17.50
CA ARG A 392 25.58 -10.27 -16.53
C ARG A 392 26.84 -9.44 -16.26
N ASP A 393 27.08 -8.41 -17.07
CA ASP A 393 28.11 -7.40 -16.87
C ASP A 393 27.43 -6.04 -16.74
N VAL A 394 27.68 -5.39 -15.61
CA VAL A 394 27.13 -4.09 -15.23
C VAL A 394 27.69 -3.01 -16.17
N ALA A 395 27.08 -2.87 -17.34
CA ALA A 395 27.23 -1.69 -18.19
C ALA A 395 26.09 -0.72 -17.87
N GLU A 396 26.45 0.55 -17.66
CA GLU A 396 25.71 1.67 -17.05
C GLU A 396 24.34 2.04 -17.66
N THR A 397 23.83 1.31 -18.65
CA THR A 397 22.69 1.72 -19.50
C THR A 397 21.35 1.09 -19.15
N THR A 398 21.26 0.23 -18.13
CA THR A 398 20.11 -0.67 -17.98
C THR A 398 19.42 -0.66 -16.62
N CYS A 399 19.39 0.49 -15.92
CA CYS A 399 18.64 0.63 -14.67
C CYS A 399 17.17 0.22 -14.88
N PRO A 400 16.70 -0.92 -14.34
CA PRO A 400 15.38 -1.40 -14.65
C PRO A 400 14.33 -0.60 -13.87
N ILE A 401 13.27 -0.21 -14.57
CA ILE A 401 12.15 0.56 -14.05
C ILE A 401 10.87 -0.26 -14.21
N LEU A 402 10.06 -0.27 -13.16
CA LEU A 402 8.68 -0.73 -13.18
C LEU A 402 7.74 0.46 -13.33
N LEU A 403 7.00 0.47 -14.43
CA LEU A 403 5.99 1.45 -14.77
C LEU A 403 4.62 0.96 -14.33
N HIS A 404 3.85 1.82 -13.67
CA HIS A 404 2.49 1.51 -13.24
C HIS A 404 1.50 2.64 -13.55
N ASP A 405 0.21 2.37 -13.33
CA ASP A 405 -0.90 3.32 -13.51
C ASP A 405 -1.25 3.68 -14.98
N PHE A 406 -1.09 2.73 -15.89
CA PHE A 406 -1.41 2.87 -17.31
C PHE A 406 -2.88 3.24 -17.60
N ASN A 407 -3.79 2.94 -16.68
CA ASN A 407 -5.22 3.24 -16.84
C ASN A 407 -5.50 4.75 -16.86
N HIS A 408 -4.67 5.56 -16.21
CA HIS A 408 -4.84 7.02 -16.16
C HIS A 408 -4.10 7.74 -17.29
N ALA A 409 -3.08 7.10 -17.84
CA ALA A 409 -2.24 7.66 -18.90
C ALA A 409 -2.99 7.81 -20.24
N GLY A 410 -3.91 6.89 -20.55
CA GLY A 410 -4.72 6.94 -21.77
C GLY A 410 -5.74 8.09 -21.82
N LEU A 411 -6.04 8.73 -20.68
CA LEU A 411 -6.99 9.85 -20.58
C LEU A 411 -6.32 11.22 -20.77
N GLN A 412 -5.00 11.32 -20.59
CA GLN A 412 -4.26 12.59 -20.63
C GLN A 412 -3.52 12.84 -21.94
N ALA A 413 -3.26 11.80 -22.75
CA ALA A 413 -2.74 11.97 -24.10
C ALA A 413 -3.85 12.56 -24.99
N LYS A 414 -3.94 13.89 -25.02
CA LYS A 414 -4.77 14.57 -26.01
C LYS A 414 -4.35 14.09 -27.40
N PRO A 415 -5.27 13.66 -28.27
CA PRO A 415 -4.94 13.50 -29.67
C PRO A 415 -4.60 14.91 -30.20
N GLU A 416 -3.36 15.09 -30.66
CA GLU A 416 -3.02 16.19 -31.57
C GLU A 416 -3.65 15.95 -32.95
#